data_AF-A0A0L0F656-F1
#
_entry.id   AF-A0A0L0F656-F1
#
_cell.length_a   1.000
_cell.length_b   1.000
_cell.length_c   1.000
_cell.angle_alpha   90.00
_cell.angle_beta   90.00
_cell.angle_gamma   90.00
#
_symmetry.space_group_name_H-M   'P 1'
#
loop_
_entity.id
_entity.type
_entity.pdbx_description
1 polymer ?
#
loop_
_entity_poly.entity_id
_entity_poly.type
_entity_poly.pdbx_seq_one_letter_code
_entity_poly.pdbx_strand_id
1 'polypeptide(L)'
;MMVYADPFHSYYIAIVTVLPPGIAAFAEKNGIQKEWAELVKDPKIVAEVLASLQKEAKGNKLAKFETPQKLFIEARPMVARKRLSHR
;
A
#
# COMPACT_ATOMS: atom_id res chain seq x y z
N MET A 1 -6.79 3.74 4.56
CA MET A 1 -5.40 3.50 5.01
C MET A 1 -5.46 3.12 6.47
N MET A 2 -4.93 1.95 6.84
CA MET A 2 -4.82 1.51 8.23
C MET A 2 -3.38 1.71 8.69
N VAL A 3 -3.23 2.32 9.86
CA VAL A 3 -1.94 2.73 10.40
C VAL A 3 -1.66 1.93 11.66
N TYR A 4 -0.48 1.33 11.72
CA TYR A 4 -0.01 0.62 12.91
C TYR A 4 1.19 1.38 13.49
N ALA A 5 1.07 1.74 14.78
CA ALA A 5 2.13 2.39 15.53
C ALA A 5 2.54 1.48 16.69
N ASP A 6 3.82 1.12 16.75
CA ASP A 6 4.42 0.36 17.84
C ASP A 6 5.22 1.33 18.72
N PRO A 7 4.90 1.49 20.02
CA PRO A 7 5.62 2.41 20.90
C PRO A 7 7.10 2.05 21.11
N PHE A 8 7.51 0.80 20.82
CA PHE A 8 8.91 0.37 20.91
C PHE A 8 9.72 0.66 19.65
N HIS A 9 9.05 1.08 18.57
CA HIS A 9 9.68 1.35 17.28
C HIS A 9 9.26 2.73 16.76
N SER A 10 10.20 3.68 16.72
CA SER A 10 9.94 5.05 16.24
C SER A 10 9.79 5.16 14.71
N TYR A 11 9.38 4.08 14.03
CA TYR A 11 9.18 4.06 12.59
C TYR A 11 7.74 3.66 12.23
N TYR A 12 7.21 4.36 11.24
CA TYR A 12 5.83 4.22 10.80
C TYR A 12 5.70 3.10 9.78
N ILE A 13 4.78 2.15 10.04
CA ILE A 13 4.43 1.07 9.12
C ILE A 13 3.01 1.31 8.60
N ALA A 14 2.82 1.28 7.29
CA ALA A 14 1.52 1.46 6.66
C ALA A 14 1.01 0.15 6.04
N ILE A 15 -0.26 -0.15 6.26
CA ILE A 15 -1.00 -1.18 5.51
C ILE A 15 -1.97 -0.48 4.57
N VAL A 16 -1.83 -0.74 3.27
CA VAL A 16 -2.62 -0.09 2.23
C VAL A 16 -3.29 -1.09 1.31
N THR A 17 -4.44 -0.71 0.76
CA THR A 17 -5.01 -1.34 -0.42
C THR A 17 -4.79 -0.40 -1.60
N VAL A 18 -4.31 -0.95 -2.70
CA VAL A 18 -4.05 -0.21 -3.94
C VAL A 18 -5.17 -0.43 -4.94
N LEU A 19 -5.41 0.56 -5.80
CA LEU A 19 -6.39 0.44 -6.88
C LEU A 19 -5.82 -0.46 -8.00
N PRO A 20 -6.56 -1.47 -8.47
CA PRO A 20 -6.13 -2.35 -9.55
C PRO A 20 -5.59 -1.66 -10.82
N PRO A 21 -6.24 -0.61 -11.37
CA PRO A 21 -5.79 -0.03 -12.64
C PRO A 21 -4.39 0.59 -12.57
N GLY A 22 -4.03 1.24 -11.45
CA GLY A 22 -2.72 1.87 -11.32
C GLY A 22 -1.58 0.86 -11.25
N ILE A 23 -1.81 -0.25 -10.55
CA ILE A 23 -0.82 -1.33 -10.42
C ILE A 23 -0.72 -2.13 -11.71
N ALA A 24 -1.84 -2.39 -12.40
CA ALA A 24 -1.83 -3.10 -13.67
C ALA A 24 -1.02 -2.36 -14.75
N ALA A 25 -1.19 -1.04 -14.87
CA ALA A 25 -0.43 -0.22 -15.81
C ALA A 25 1.08 -0.22 -15.49
N PHE A 26 1.45 -0.18 -14.22
CA PHE A 26 2.86 -0.28 -13.82
C PHE A 26 3.42 -1.69 -14.09
N ALA A 27 2.65 -2.73 -13.81
CA ALA A 27 3.04 -4.12 -14.04
C ALA A 27 3.29 -4.39 -15.52
N GLU A 28 2.38 -3.94 -16.40
CA GLU A 28 2.50 -4.05 -17.85
C GLU A 28 3.76 -3.34 -18.36
N LYS A 29 4.00 -2.10 -17.91
CA LYS A 29 5.21 -1.33 -18.25
C LYS A 29 6.51 -2.02 -17.84
N ASN A 30 6.48 -2.81 -16.77
CA ASN A 30 7.65 -3.52 -16.24
C ASN A 30 7.72 -5.00 -16.66
N GLY A 31 6.81 -5.46 -17.53
CA GLY A 31 6.77 -6.85 -17.99
C GLY A 31 6.44 -7.88 -16.89
N ILE A 32 5.72 -7.46 -15.85
CA ILE A 32 5.36 -8.34 -14.72
C ILE A 32 4.00 -8.97 -15.01
N GLN A 33 3.99 -10.25 -15.36
CA GLN A 33 2.77 -11.07 -15.45
C GLN A 33 2.67 -11.96 -14.22
N LYS A 34 1.88 -11.53 -13.24
CA LYS A 34 1.60 -12.27 -12.00
C LYS A 34 0.13 -12.12 -11.64
N GLU A 35 -0.39 -13.12 -10.92
CA GLU A 35 -1.71 -13.04 -10.31
C GLU A 35 -1.79 -11.89 -9.29
N TRP A 36 -2.97 -11.29 -9.14
CA TRP A 36 -3.15 -10.06 -8.34
C TRP A 36 -2.55 -10.16 -6.92
N ALA A 37 -2.76 -11.29 -6.23
CA ALA A 37 -2.28 -11.51 -4.87
C ALA A 37 -0.75 -11.60 -4.75
N GLU A 38 -0.07 -11.97 -5.82
CA GLU A 38 1.39 -12.01 -5.90
C GLU A 38 1.96 -10.70 -6.43
N LEU A 39 1.24 -10.05 -7.34
CA LEU A 39 1.61 -8.78 -7.93
C LEU A 39 1.71 -7.69 -6.85
N VAL A 40 0.75 -7.59 -5.94
CA VAL A 40 0.78 -6.60 -4.85
C VAL A 40 1.90 -6.86 -3.83
N LYS A 41 2.43 -8.08 -3.77
CA LYS A 41 3.57 -8.45 -2.91
C LYS A 41 4.91 -8.29 -3.61
N ASP A 42 4.91 -7.97 -4.90
CA ASP A 42 6.14 -7.81 -5.66
C ASP A 42 6.96 -6.63 -5.10
N PRO A 43 8.26 -6.81 -4.80
CA PRO A 43 9.09 -5.76 -4.23
C PRO A 43 9.13 -4.49 -5.09
N LYS A 44 9.00 -4.59 -6.42
CA LYS A 44 8.96 -3.42 -7.31
C LYS A 44 7.69 -2.59 -7.10
N ILE A 45 6.55 -3.27 -6.95
CA ILE A 45 5.27 -2.63 -6.68
C ILE A 45 5.27 -1.97 -5.31
N VAL A 46 5.76 -2.68 -4.29
CA VAL A 46 5.86 -2.15 -2.92
C VAL A 46 6.77 -0.91 -2.89
N ALA A 47 7.90 -0.94 -3.59
CA ALA A 47 8.82 0.20 -3.68
C ALA A 47 8.19 1.42 -4.38
N GLU A 48 7.48 1.22 -5.50
CA GLU A 48 6.81 2.31 -6.23
C GLU A 48 5.73 2.99 -5.38
N VAL A 49 4.90 2.19 -4.69
CA VAL A 49 3.83 2.71 -3.85
C VAL A 49 4.42 3.43 -2.64
N LEU A 50 5.47 2.88 -2.02
CA LEU A 50 6.19 3.54 -0.93
C LEU A 50 6.81 4.88 -1.39
N ALA A 51 7.45 4.90 -2.56
CA ALA A 51 8.05 6.11 -3.13
C ALA A 51 6.99 7.18 -3.42
N SER A 52 5.84 6.79 -3.96
CA SER A 52 4.69 7.69 -4.18
C SER A 52 4.20 8.30 -2.88
N LEU A 53 4.03 7.49 -1.82
CA LEU A 53 3.63 7.98 -0.50
C LEU A 53 4.67 8.92 0.12
N GLN A 54 5.96 8.59 -0.01
CA GLN A 54 7.05 9.43 0.51
C GLN A 54 7.16 10.76 -0.26
N LYS A 55 6.86 10.76 -1.56
CA LYS A 55 6.82 11.98 -2.38
C LYS A 55 5.70 12.91 -1.91
N GLU A 56 4.50 12.38 -1.70
CA GLU A 56 3.36 13.13 -1.17
C GLU A 56 3.63 13.64 0.26
N ALA A 57 4.24 12.81 1.11
CA ALA A 57 4.62 13.20 2.47
C ALA A 57 5.62 14.37 2.48
N LYS A 58 6.62 14.33 1.59
CA LYS A 58 7.57 15.44 1.42
C LYS A 58 6.89 16.70 0.91
N GLY A 59 5.97 16.58 -0.05
CA GLY A 59 5.19 17.71 -0.58
C GLY A 59 4.37 18.42 0.50
N ASN A 60 3.82 17.64 1.45
CA ASN A 60 3.03 18.14 2.57
C ASN A 60 3.86 18.46 3.82
N LYS A 61 5.20 18.41 3.74
CA LYS A 61 6.13 18.67 4.87
C LYS A 61 5.86 17.82 6.11
N LEU A 62 5.39 16.58 5.92
CA LEU A 62 5.18 15.64 7.02
C LEU A 62 6.50 15.29 7.70
N ALA A 63 6.45 15.08 9.01
CA ALA A 63 7.64 14.71 9.77
C ALA A 63 8.08 13.28 9.44
N LYS A 64 9.34 12.96 9.75
CA LYS A 64 9.91 11.63 9.49
C LYS A 64 9.14 10.51 10.21
N PHE A 65 8.53 10.81 11.36
CA PHE A 65 7.73 9.85 12.13
C PHE A 65 6.30 9.66 11.58
N GLU A 66 5.84 10.53 10.67
CA GLU A 66 4.55 10.44 9.99
C GLU A 66 4.68 9.81 8.60
N THR A 67 5.93 9.68 8.12
CA THR A 67 6.23 9.15 6.80
C THR A 67 6.45 7.64 6.89
N PRO A 68 5.70 6.82 6.12
CA PRO A 68 5.91 5.38 6.10
C PRO A 68 7.32 5.00 5.66
N GLN A 69 7.94 4.11 6.44
CA GLN A 69 9.25 3.53 6.13
C GLN A 69 9.12 2.09 5.62
N LYS A 70 8.05 1.39 6.03
CA LYS A 70 7.71 0.06 5.54
C LYS A 70 6.24 0.04 5.11
N LEU A 71 5.98 -0.69 4.04
CA LEU A 71 4.65 -0.79 3.44
C LEU A 71 4.27 -2.26 3.28
N PHE A 72 3.05 -2.60 3.67
CA PHE A 72 2.41 -3.86 3.32
C PHE A 72 1.17 -3.56 2.47
N ILE A 73 1.06 -4.23 1.33
CA ILE A 73 -0.08 -4.06 0.41
C ILE A 73 -1.01 -5.26 0.58
N GLU A 74 -2.23 -4.98 1.03
CA GLU A 74 -3.27 -5.99 1.17
C GLU A 74 -3.97 -6.18 -0.19
N ALA A 75 -3.98 -7.41 -0.69
CA ALA A 75 -4.61 -7.76 -1.97
C ALA A 75 -6.13 -7.58 -1.92
N ARG A 76 -6.70 -7.76 -0.73
CA ARG A 76 -8.13 -7.62 -0.49
C ARG A 76 -8.47 -6.18 -0.11
N PRO A 77 -9.59 -5.62 -0.60
CA PRO A 77 -10.06 -4.32 -0.14
C PRO A 77 -10.29 -4.31 1.36
N MET A 78 -9.68 -3.35 2.06
CA MET A 78 -9.91 -3.07 3.49
C MET A 78 -11.26 -2.37 3.72
N VAL A 79 -12.33 -2.93 3.17
CA VAL A 79 -13.69 -2.54 3.49
C VAL A 79 -14.23 -3.47 4.58
N ALA A 80 -14.96 -2.92 5.55
CA ALA A 80 -15.73 -3.74 6.47
C ALA A 80 -16.59 -4.70 5.64
N ARG A 81 -16.57 -6.00 5.95
CA ARG A 81 -17.49 -6.96 5.33
C ARG A 81 -18.91 -6.41 5.55
N LYS A 82 -19.53 -5.86 4.51
CA LYS A 82 -20.99 -5.79 4.48
C LYS A 82 -21.43 -7.25 4.57
N ARG A 83 -22.00 -7.66 5.72
CA ARG A 83 -22.82 -8.86 5.76
C ARG A 83 -23.89 -8.60 4.70
N LEU A 84 -23.79 -9.26 3.56
CA LEU A 84 -24.90 -9.41 2.63
C LEU A 84 -25.97 -10.16 3.43
N SER A 85 -26.81 -9.38 4.11
CA SER A 85 -28.08 -9.82 4.66
C SER A 85 -28.86 -10.37 3.49
N HIS A 86 -28.88 -11.69 3.38
CA HIS A 86 -29.79 -12.38 2.48
C HIS A 86 -31.21 -12.03 2.93
N ARG A 87 -31.91 -11.26 2.11
CA ARG A 87 -33.36 -11.20 2.04
C ARG A 87 -33.75 -11.12 0.57
#